data_AF-A0A369R8Q2-F1
#
_entry.id   AF-A0A369R8Q2-F1
#
_cell.length_a   1.000
_cell.length_b   1.000
_cell.length_c   1.000
_cell.angle_alpha   90.00
_cell.angle_beta   90.00
_cell.angle_gamma   90.00
#
_symmetry.space_group_name_H-M   'P 1'
#
loop_
_entity.id
_entity.type
_entity.pdbx_description
1 polymer ?
#
loop_
_entity_poly.entity_id
_entity_poly.type
_entity_poly.pdbx_seq_one_letter_code
_entity_poly.pdbx_strand_id
1 'polypeptide(L)'
;MLRLQPSVAGDVSVFFLVLGVILLVLLFGEILVRRFSSNAFIIRKVLHLSLGVLGFCMPFLFYGNRYPLLLAAFFLVFNLISFRSVLFRVLHDRQRDDEEAMLPGYGPVLVPLVFVVQALFFWGDARWIMQTGMLVMGVGDAMAALVGSSLRGRHIEKLTKSRKTVEGSLAMLATSFVLLACSLFFFRSGFSGSLGAVSTIELLALAFLLSLLVTAVEAILSYGLDNLFIPVSIAYILYLLSTNPAVDVNGFLLGGLFAFLLSILSLKLKFLDNSGATATFLLGTTIFGIGGLEWTVPLLTFYILSSVLSKLGTKKKARFDLVFEKGSQRDAGQVFANGGIAWLIMIAYSLSGDPGFYFAYLGTLAAVQSDTWATEIGTMWSNPKARLITTMQEVPVGTSGGVSIPGTLGAFTGALLICASAIIMQIEWLYQFGILQSFLLIGFSGLLASLVDSFFGATIQAQYYDPVREKVTERTHSYNKDGTLVQNKLIKGYHRVNNDLVNTLCALSGSAMAYVFFRQL
;
A
#
# COMPACT_ATOMS: atom_id res chain seq x y z
N MET A 1 18.99 12.61 6.62
CA MET A 1 20.40 12.51 7.05
C MET A 1 20.88 11.07 6.87
N LEU A 2 21.64 10.77 5.82
CA LEU A 2 22.26 9.44 5.64
C LEU A 2 23.47 9.33 6.57
N ARG A 3 23.50 8.35 7.47
CA ARG A 3 24.52 8.24 8.53
C ARG A 3 25.66 7.31 8.11
N LEU A 4 26.41 7.61 7.04
CA LEU A 4 27.58 6.80 6.70
C LEU A 4 28.73 7.07 7.69
N GLN A 5 29.21 6.02 8.36
CA GLN A 5 30.28 6.11 9.35
C GLN A 5 31.66 5.84 8.73
N PRO A 6 32.74 6.38 9.32
CA PRO A 6 34.11 6.08 8.89
C PRO A 6 34.44 4.58 9.07
N SER A 7 35.48 4.11 8.38
CA SER A 7 35.95 2.72 8.50
C SER A 7 36.59 2.48 9.87
N VAL A 8 36.19 1.39 10.53
CA VAL A 8 36.83 0.89 11.75
C VAL A 8 37.75 -0.27 11.36
N ALA A 9 39.03 -0.24 11.76
CA ALA A 9 40.00 -1.25 11.33
C ALA A 9 39.64 -2.68 11.77
N GLY A 10 39.03 -2.84 12.95
CA GLY A 10 38.57 -4.13 13.47
C GLY A 10 37.45 -4.79 12.65
N ASP A 11 36.70 -4.01 11.87
CA ASP A 11 35.59 -4.53 11.06
C ASP A 11 36.06 -5.25 9.79
N VAL A 12 37.32 -5.08 9.36
CA VAL A 12 37.85 -5.66 8.11
C VAL A 12 37.91 -7.18 8.17
N SER A 13 38.42 -7.75 9.27
CA SER A 13 38.51 -9.20 9.43
C SER A 13 37.11 -9.83 9.50
N VAL A 14 36.19 -9.19 10.23
CA VAL A 14 34.78 -9.60 10.33
C VAL A 14 34.12 -9.54 8.95
N PHE A 15 34.40 -8.51 8.15
CA PHE A 15 33.89 -8.40 6.78
C PHE A 15 34.25 -9.61 5.92
N PHE A 16 35.53 -9.99 5.86
CA PHE A 16 35.97 -11.14 5.06
C PHE A 16 35.44 -12.46 5.59
N LEU A 17 35.34 -12.61 6.91
CA LEU A 17 34.75 -13.79 7.54
C LEU A 17 33.27 -13.95 7.13
N VAL A 18 32.48 -12.89 7.30
CA VAL A 18 31.04 -12.91 6.98
C VAL A 18 30.82 -13.11 5.47
N LEU A 19 31.60 -12.42 4.62
CA LEU A 19 31.57 -12.64 3.17
C LEU A 19 31.85 -14.10 2.80
N GLY A 20 32.91 -14.68 3.38
CA GLY A 20 33.28 -16.08 3.17
C GLY A 20 32.16 -17.04 3.59
N VAL A 21 31.55 -16.83 4.76
CA VAL A 21 30.43 -17.64 5.24
C VAL A 21 29.23 -17.56 4.30
N ILE A 22 28.82 -16.36 3.86
CA ILE A 22 27.69 -16.22 2.94
C ILE A 22 27.98 -16.95 1.62
N LEU A 23 29.17 -16.76 1.05
CA LEU A 23 29.56 -17.42 -0.21
C LEU A 23 29.59 -18.95 -0.08
N LEU A 24 30.09 -19.47 1.04
CA LEU A 24 30.08 -20.91 1.32
C LEU A 24 28.67 -21.47 1.43
N VAL A 25 27.78 -20.77 2.13
CA VAL A 25 26.36 -21.16 2.28
C VAL A 25 25.64 -21.14 0.93
N LEU A 26 25.89 -20.13 0.09
CA LEU A 26 25.34 -20.06 -1.27
C LEU A 26 25.87 -21.19 -2.16
N LEU A 27 27.17 -21.46 -2.12
CA LEU A 27 27.80 -22.54 -2.87
C LEU A 27 27.25 -23.90 -2.44
N PHE A 28 27.11 -24.12 -1.13
CA PHE A 28 26.53 -25.35 -0.58
C PHE A 28 25.08 -25.54 -1.04
N GLY A 29 24.26 -24.48 -0.99
CA GLY A 29 22.90 -24.50 -1.51
C GLY A 29 22.84 -24.87 -3.01
N GLU A 30 23.75 -24.32 -3.82
CA GLU A 30 23.82 -24.63 -5.26
C GLU A 30 24.23 -26.09 -5.52
N ILE A 31 25.18 -26.62 -4.72
CA ILE A 31 25.57 -28.03 -4.77
C ILE A 31 24.39 -28.93 -4.43
N LEU A 32 23.61 -28.62 -3.39
CA LEU A 32 22.43 -29.39 -3.00
C LEU A 32 21.37 -29.43 -4.11
N VAL A 33 21.09 -28.29 -4.75
CA VAL A 33 20.13 -28.23 -5.87
C VAL A 33 20.64 -28.96 -7.10
N ARG A 34 21.91 -28.74 -7.50
CA ARG A 34 22.44 -29.32 -8.75
C ARG A 34 22.77 -30.80 -8.64
N ARG A 35 23.41 -31.21 -7.56
CA ARG A 35 24.00 -32.56 -7.42
C ARG A 35 23.07 -33.54 -6.72
N PHE A 36 22.25 -33.05 -5.78
CA PHE A 36 21.37 -33.88 -4.97
C PHE A 36 19.89 -33.72 -5.32
N SER A 37 19.56 -32.99 -6.40
CA SER A 37 18.19 -32.73 -6.87
C SER A 37 17.22 -32.28 -5.77
N SER A 38 17.75 -31.60 -4.76
CA SER A 38 16.97 -31.10 -3.62
C SER A 38 15.98 -30.04 -4.09
N ASN A 39 14.87 -29.89 -3.36
CA ASN A 39 13.85 -28.92 -3.70
C ASN A 39 14.40 -27.48 -3.59
N ALA A 40 14.62 -26.83 -4.73
CA ALA A 40 15.17 -25.49 -4.83
C ALA A 40 14.34 -24.44 -4.07
N PHE A 41 13.02 -24.63 -4.00
CA PHE A 41 12.13 -23.76 -3.22
C PHE A 41 12.48 -23.78 -1.72
N ILE A 42 12.68 -24.97 -1.15
CA ILE A 42 13.01 -25.14 0.27
C ILE A 42 14.38 -24.52 0.56
N ILE A 43 15.39 -24.83 -0.26
CA ILE A 43 16.75 -24.30 -0.09
C ILE A 43 16.75 -22.77 -0.15
N ARG A 44 16.02 -22.17 -1.10
CA ARG A 44 15.88 -20.71 -1.20
C ARG A 44 15.26 -20.10 0.05
N LYS A 45 14.24 -20.73 0.63
CA LYS A 45 13.58 -20.23 1.85
C LYS A 45 14.47 -20.39 3.09
N VAL A 46 15.30 -21.44 3.15
CA VAL A 46 16.35 -21.57 4.17
C VAL A 46 17.41 -20.46 4.03
N LEU A 47 17.86 -20.17 2.81
CA LEU A 47 18.79 -19.07 2.54
C LEU A 47 18.20 -17.71 2.93
N HIS A 48 16.93 -17.47 2.58
CA HIS A 48 16.20 -16.26 2.94
C HIS A 48 16.10 -16.05 4.46
N LEU A 49 15.69 -17.09 5.18
CA LEU A 49 15.70 -17.11 6.65
C LEU A 49 17.08 -16.80 7.20
N SER A 50 18.12 -17.46 6.68
CA SER A 50 19.50 -17.26 7.12
C SER A 50 19.96 -15.82 6.94
N LEU A 51 19.58 -15.19 5.82
CA LEU A 51 19.90 -13.79 5.54
C LEU A 51 19.18 -12.82 6.49
N GLY A 52 17.92 -13.10 6.86
CA GLY A 52 17.20 -12.30 7.86
C GLY A 52 17.85 -12.36 9.24
N VAL A 53 18.21 -13.57 9.69
CA VAL A 53 18.95 -13.77 10.96
C VAL A 53 20.31 -13.08 10.90
N LEU A 54 21.03 -13.20 9.79
CA LEU A 54 22.30 -12.52 9.61
C LEU A 54 22.12 -10.99 9.69
N GLY A 55 21.10 -10.43 9.03
CA GLY A 55 20.75 -9.01 9.10
C GLY A 55 20.46 -8.52 10.52
N PHE A 56 19.80 -9.34 11.34
CA PHE A 56 19.62 -9.09 12.78
C PHE A 56 20.96 -9.09 13.53
N CYS A 57 21.87 -10.00 13.20
CA CYS A 57 23.17 -10.10 13.86
C CYS A 57 24.18 -9.00 13.47
N MET A 58 24.02 -8.37 12.29
CA MET A 58 24.99 -7.42 11.74
C MET A 58 25.44 -6.33 12.72
N PRO A 59 24.57 -5.62 13.45
CA PRO A 59 25.00 -4.57 14.37
C PRO A 59 25.71 -5.07 15.64
N PHE A 60 25.69 -6.38 15.91
CA PHE A 60 26.49 -7.00 16.98
C PHE A 60 27.88 -7.42 16.48
N LEU A 61 28.03 -7.65 15.18
CA LEU A 61 29.28 -8.10 14.57
C LEU A 61 30.20 -6.94 14.17
N PHE A 62 29.63 -5.78 13.84
CA PHE A 62 30.34 -4.63 13.30
C PHE A 62 30.18 -3.39 14.17
N TYR A 63 31.27 -2.65 14.36
CA TYR A 63 31.23 -1.36 15.06
C TYR A 63 30.64 -0.27 14.16
N GLY A 64 31.06 -0.19 12.90
CA GLY A 64 30.59 0.79 11.93
C GLY A 64 29.68 0.18 10.85
N ASN A 65 28.90 1.03 10.16
CA ASN A 65 28.03 0.54 9.07
C ASN A 65 28.71 0.39 7.71
N ARG A 66 29.94 0.91 7.53
CA ARG A 66 30.59 0.95 6.21
C ARG A 66 30.78 -0.43 5.59
N TYR A 67 31.33 -1.39 6.33
CA TYR A 67 31.57 -2.74 5.82
C TYR A 67 30.28 -3.56 5.62
N PRO A 68 29.30 -3.54 6.54
CA PRO A 68 27.97 -4.10 6.30
C PRO A 68 27.29 -3.53 5.05
N LEU A 69 27.39 -2.22 4.82
CA LEU A 69 26.84 -1.57 3.62
C LEU A 69 27.58 -2.02 2.36
N LEU A 70 28.90 -2.12 2.39
CA LEU A 70 29.70 -2.64 1.26
C LEU A 70 29.33 -4.09 0.95
N LEU A 71 29.13 -4.92 1.97
CA LEU A 71 28.73 -6.31 1.83
C LEU A 71 27.35 -6.42 1.19
N ALA A 72 26.38 -5.65 1.68
CA ALA A 72 25.04 -5.62 1.11
C ALA A 72 25.02 -5.06 -0.32
N ALA A 73 25.81 -4.02 -0.62
CA ALA A 73 25.96 -3.49 -1.96
C ALA A 73 26.58 -4.52 -2.93
N PHE A 74 27.59 -5.26 -2.48
CA PHE A 74 28.17 -6.38 -3.23
C PHE A 74 27.09 -7.41 -3.58
N PHE A 75 26.31 -7.87 -2.61
CA PHE A 75 25.25 -8.86 -2.85
C PHE A 75 24.09 -8.31 -3.69
N LEU A 76 23.78 -7.01 -3.59
CA LEU A 76 22.80 -6.36 -4.45
C LEU A 76 23.25 -6.42 -5.92
N VAL A 77 24.49 -6.03 -6.21
CA VAL A 77 25.05 -6.08 -7.57
C VAL A 77 25.18 -7.53 -8.05
N PHE A 78 25.69 -8.42 -7.20
CA PHE A 78 25.80 -9.85 -7.50
C PHE A 78 24.43 -10.46 -7.84
N ASN A 79 23.38 -10.15 -7.08
CA ASN A 79 22.04 -10.66 -7.33
C ASN A 79 21.40 -10.03 -8.57
N LEU A 80 21.67 -8.75 -8.87
CA LEU A 80 21.22 -8.11 -10.12
C LEU A 80 21.87 -8.74 -11.36
N ILE A 81 23.16 -9.05 -11.31
CA ILE A 81 23.88 -9.75 -12.39
C ILE A 81 23.38 -11.19 -12.50
N SER A 82 23.20 -11.87 -11.36
CA SER A 82 22.66 -13.23 -11.32
C SER A 82 21.23 -13.28 -11.85
N PHE A 83 20.41 -12.26 -11.62
CA PHE A 83 19.04 -12.19 -12.15
C PHE A 83 19.00 -12.08 -13.68
N ARG A 84 20.06 -11.52 -14.30
CA ARG A 84 20.20 -11.41 -15.76
C ARG A 84 20.96 -12.57 -16.40
N SER A 85 21.53 -13.50 -15.61
CA SER A 85 22.38 -14.58 -16.10
C SER A 85 21.93 -15.94 -15.59
N VAL A 86 22.07 -17.01 -16.37
CA VAL A 86 21.65 -18.37 -15.96
C VAL A 86 22.62 -19.02 -14.96
N LEU A 87 23.48 -18.23 -14.31
CA LEU A 87 24.68 -18.72 -13.61
C LEU A 87 24.35 -19.50 -12.32
N PHE A 88 23.27 -19.14 -11.59
CA PHE A 88 22.88 -19.75 -10.32
C PHE A 88 21.41 -20.20 -10.29
N ARG A 89 21.15 -21.52 -10.26
CA ARG A 89 19.78 -22.05 -10.30
C ARG A 89 19.03 -21.86 -8.99
N VAL A 90 19.74 -21.85 -7.85
CA VAL A 90 19.13 -21.61 -6.52
C VAL A 90 18.44 -20.25 -6.43
N LEU A 91 18.96 -19.26 -7.16
CA LEU A 91 18.45 -17.89 -7.15
C LEU A 91 17.32 -17.65 -8.16
N HIS A 92 17.05 -18.60 -9.07
CA HIS A 92 16.03 -18.47 -10.10
C HIS A 92 14.74 -19.19 -9.70
N ASP A 93 13.61 -18.51 -9.90
CA ASP A 93 12.29 -19.07 -9.72
C ASP A 93 11.90 -19.90 -10.96
N ARG A 94 12.44 -21.11 -11.07
CA ARG A 94 11.94 -22.10 -12.02
C ARG A 94 11.11 -23.12 -11.26
N GLN A 95 9.86 -22.78 -10.98
CA GLN A 95 8.87 -23.83 -10.75
C GLN A 95 8.70 -24.63 -12.05
N ARG A 96 8.69 -25.96 -11.91
CA ARG A 96 8.38 -26.89 -12.99
C ARG A 96 6.95 -26.63 -13.48
N ASP A 97 6.81 -26.51 -14.80
CA ASP A 97 5.66 -26.91 -15.61
C ASP A 97 4.31 -26.15 -15.53
N ASP A 98 4.24 -24.95 -14.95
CA ASP A 98 3.07 -24.07 -15.11
C ASP A 98 3.43 -22.83 -15.96
N GLU A 99 2.94 -22.77 -17.21
CA GLU A 99 3.18 -21.65 -18.16
C GLU A 99 2.73 -20.27 -17.63
N GLU A 100 1.89 -20.22 -16.59
CA GLU A 100 1.44 -18.98 -15.93
C GLU A 100 2.36 -18.47 -14.80
N ALA A 101 3.32 -19.28 -14.32
CA ALA A 101 4.23 -18.92 -13.21
C ALA A 101 5.55 -18.26 -13.67
N MET A 102 5.58 -17.69 -14.89
CA MET A 102 6.80 -17.21 -15.57
C MET A 102 7.43 -15.90 -15.05
N LEU A 103 6.92 -15.29 -13.98
CA LEU A 103 7.44 -14.00 -13.51
C LEU A 103 8.42 -14.18 -12.33
N PRO A 104 9.72 -13.88 -12.51
CA PRO A 104 10.72 -14.07 -11.47
C PRO A 104 10.49 -13.15 -10.27
N GLY A 105 10.52 -13.71 -9.05
CA GLY A 105 10.44 -12.93 -7.82
C GLY A 105 11.71 -12.09 -7.59
N TYR A 106 11.55 -10.82 -7.20
CA TYR A 106 12.65 -9.88 -6.97
C TYR A 106 13.31 -10.03 -5.58
N GLY A 107 12.84 -10.97 -4.75
CA GLY A 107 13.26 -11.15 -3.36
C GLY A 107 14.77 -11.10 -3.11
N PRO A 108 15.61 -11.88 -3.83
CA PRO A 108 17.07 -11.87 -3.65
C PRO A 108 17.72 -10.50 -3.86
N VAL A 109 17.15 -9.64 -4.70
CA VAL A 109 17.62 -8.27 -4.93
C VAL A 109 17.09 -7.32 -3.85
N LEU A 110 15.85 -7.53 -3.40
CA LEU A 110 15.19 -6.64 -2.45
C LEU A 110 15.73 -6.77 -1.02
N VAL A 111 16.14 -7.96 -0.58
CA VAL A 111 16.74 -8.18 0.76
C VAL A 111 17.99 -7.32 1.02
N PRO A 112 19.04 -7.34 0.18
CA PRO A 112 20.20 -6.48 0.40
C PRO A 112 19.86 -5.00 0.20
N LEU A 113 18.93 -4.66 -0.71
CA LEU A 113 18.47 -3.28 -0.90
C LEU A 113 17.84 -2.72 0.39
N VAL A 114 16.92 -3.45 1.02
CA VAL A 114 16.24 -2.97 2.21
C VAL A 114 17.17 -2.92 3.42
N PHE A 115 18.16 -3.81 3.49
CA PHE A 115 19.22 -3.71 4.48
C PHE A 115 20.06 -2.44 4.30
N VAL A 116 20.47 -2.11 3.06
CA VAL A 116 21.21 -0.87 2.77
C VAL A 116 20.42 0.35 3.21
N VAL A 117 19.13 0.43 2.83
CA VAL A 117 18.26 1.55 3.23
C VAL A 117 18.22 1.65 4.74
N GLN A 118 17.88 0.58 5.46
CA GLN A 118 17.74 0.65 6.91
C GLN A 118 19.07 0.93 7.63
N ALA A 119 20.19 0.37 7.19
CA ALA A 119 21.50 0.62 7.78
C ALA A 119 21.95 2.08 7.60
N LEU A 120 21.52 2.76 6.55
CA LEU A 120 21.80 4.19 6.36
C LEU A 120 20.99 5.09 7.30
N PHE A 121 19.80 4.67 7.72
CA PHE A 121 18.92 5.43 8.60
C PHE A 121 19.08 5.09 10.09
N PHE A 122 19.27 3.80 10.43
CA PHE A 122 19.06 3.29 11.78
C PHE A 122 20.33 2.78 12.49
N TRP A 123 21.49 2.71 11.85
CA TRP A 123 22.69 2.08 12.44
C TRP A 123 23.26 2.76 13.70
N GLY A 124 22.84 3.98 14.02
CA GLY A 124 23.22 4.64 15.27
C GLY A 124 22.40 4.15 16.48
N ASP A 125 21.55 5.03 16.99
CA ASP A 125 20.80 4.82 18.23
C ASP A 125 19.59 3.89 18.04
N ALA A 126 19.18 3.66 16.79
CA ALA A 126 17.97 2.93 16.44
C ALA A 126 18.25 1.55 15.79
N ARG A 127 19.43 0.95 16.05
CA ARG A 127 19.85 -0.34 15.44
C ARG A 127 18.81 -1.43 15.62
N TRP A 128 18.20 -1.47 16.81
CA TRP A 128 17.20 -2.46 17.19
C TRP A 128 15.96 -2.45 16.28
N ILE A 129 15.60 -1.29 15.72
CA ILE A 129 14.48 -1.16 14.77
C ILE A 129 14.79 -1.95 13.49
N MET A 130 15.99 -1.73 12.93
CA MET A 130 16.46 -2.46 11.75
C MET A 130 16.58 -3.96 12.04
N GLN A 131 17.17 -4.32 13.18
CA GLN A 131 17.34 -5.72 13.58
C GLN A 131 15.98 -6.43 13.66
N THR A 132 14.99 -5.80 14.28
CA THR A 132 13.62 -6.31 14.39
C THR A 132 13.00 -6.51 13.00
N GLY A 133 13.08 -5.51 12.13
CA GLY A 133 12.53 -5.59 10.78
C GLY A 133 13.14 -6.72 9.95
N MET A 134 14.48 -6.83 9.94
CA MET A 134 15.19 -7.87 9.18
C MET A 134 14.89 -9.29 9.68
N LEU A 135 14.79 -9.47 11.01
CA LEU A 135 14.47 -10.77 11.61
C LEU A 135 13.05 -11.23 11.21
N VAL A 136 12.06 -10.36 11.36
CA VAL A 136 10.66 -10.66 11.05
C VAL A 136 10.48 -10.93 9.55
N MET A 137 11.11 -10.14 8.69
CA MET A 137 11.04 -10.34 7.24
C MET A 137 11.63 -11.70 6.83
N GLY A 138 12.85 -12.03 7.26
CA GLY A 138 13.50 -13.26 6.81
C GLY A 138 12.86 -14.52 7.37
N VAL A 139 12.53 -14.54 8.67
CA VAL A 139 11.96 -15.73 9.31
C VAL A 139 10.47 -15.84 9.02
N GLY A 140 9.71 -14.74 9.10
CA GLY A 140 8.26 -14.72 8.87
C GLY A 140 7.87 -15.14 7.45
N ASP A 141 8.45 -14.53 6.42
CA ASP A 141 8.18 -14.91 5.01
C ASP A 141 8.62 -16.35 4.72
N ALA A 142 9.76 -16.78 5.28
CA ALA A 142 10.21 -18.16 5.12
C ALA A 142 9.19 -19.15 5.67
N MET A 143 8.70 -18.91 6.89
CA MET A 143 7.71 -19.77 7.54
C MET A 143 6.35 -19.73 6.85
N ALA A 144 5.89 -18.55 6.42
CA ALA A 144 4.64 -18.38 5.67
C ALA A 144 4.65 -19.22 4.39
N ALA A 145 5.75 -19.16 3.63
CA ALA A 145 5.88 -19.90 2.39
C ALA A 145 6.05 -21.42 2.61
N LEU A 146 6.84 -21.84 3.61
CA LEU A 146 7.04 -23.25 3.90
C LEU A 146 5.73 -23.93 4.35
N VAL A 147 5.00 -23.32 5.28
CA VAL A 147 3.70 -23.84 5.75
C VAL A 147 2.63 -23.75 4.66
N GLY A 148 2.59 -22.62 3.95
CA GLY A 148 1.61 -22.35 2.91
C GLY A 148 1.75 -23.25 1.68
N SER A 149 2.91 -23.86 1.47
CA SER A 149 3.18 -24.80 0.36
C SER A 149 2.59 -26.21 0.57
N SER A 150 1.95 -26.48 1.71
CA SER A 150 1.36 -27.80 2.00
C SER A 150 0.15 -28.11 1.09
N LEU A 151 0.07 -29.35 0.58
CA LEU A 151 -0.89 -29.84 -0.43
C LEU A 151 -2.38 -29.74 -0.05
N ARG A 152 -2.72 -29.29 1.16
CA ARG A 152 -4.09 -29.22 1.68
C ARG A 152 -4.55 -27.80 2.02
N GLY A 153 -3.77 -26.78 1.67
CA GLY A 153 -4.04 -25.40 2.08
C GLY A 153 -5.31 -24.83 1.47
N ARG A 154 -6.10 -24.10 2.26
CA ARG A 154 -7.24 -23.34 1.76
C ARG A 154 -6.72 -22.08 1.07
N HIS A 155 -6.85 -22.04 -0.26
CA HIS A 155 -6.47 -20.89 -1.05
C HIS A 155 -7.37 -19.69 -0.75
N ILE A 156 -6.75 -18.51 -0.62
CA ILE A 156 -7.47 -17.25 -0.50
C ILE A 156 -7.76 -16.79 -1.92
N GLU A 157 -9.01 -16.94 -2.36
CA GLU A 157 -9.42 -16.49 -3.69
C GLU A 157 -9.26 -14.97 -3.83
N LYS A 158 -8.69 -14.55 -4.98
CA LYS A 158 -8.69 -13.16 -5.48
C LYS A 158 -7.99 -12.12 -4.59
N LEU A 159 -7.06 -12.52 -3.72
CA LEU A 159 -6.32 -11.54 -2.93
C LEU A 159 -5.23 -10.83 -3.74
N THR A 160 -4.42 -11.60 -4.49
CA THR A 160 -3.38 -11.10 -5.39
C THR A 160 -3.24 -12.03 -6.59
N LYS A 161 -2.33 -11.69 -7.52
CA LYS A 161 -1.97 -12.56 -8.66
C LYS A 161 -1.23 -13.82 -8.21
N SER A 162 -0.50 -13.75 -7.09
CA SER A 162 0.16 -14.89 -6.47
C SER A 162 -0.81 -15.72 -5.62
N ARG A 163 -0.71 -17.04 -5.67
CA ARG A 163 -1.49 -17.93 -4.80
C ARG A 163 -1.07 -17.71 -3.34
N LYS A 164 -2.02 -17.30 -2.49
CA LYS A 164 -1.86 -17.18 -1.03
C LYS A 164 -2.76 -18.20 -0.33
N THR A 165 -2.35 -18.67 0.85
CA THR A 165 -3.09 -19.67 1.64
C THR A 165 -3.34 -19.16 3.05
N VAL A 166 -4.47 -19.58 3.63
CA VAL A 166 -4.83 -19.22 5.01
C VAL A 166 -3.78 -19.73 6.00
N GLU A 167 -3.28 -20.94 5.78
CA GLU A 167 -2.25 -21.58 6.61
C GLU A 167 -0.92 -20.80 6.56
N GLY A 168 -0.54 -20.30 5.38
CA GLY A 168 0.63 -19.44 5.21
C GLY A 168 0.49 -18.11 5.96
N SER A 169 -0.66 -17.44 5.82
CA SER A 169 -0.93 -16.17 6.55
C SER A 169 -1.01 -16.36 8.07
N LEU A 170 -1.56 -17.49 8.54
CA LEU A 170 -1.55 -17.83 9.98
C LEU A 170 -0.13 -18.10 10.50
N ALA A 171 0.70 -18.80 9.71
CA ALA A 171 2.10 -18.99 10.04
C ALA A 171 2.85 -17.66 10.09
N MET A 172 2.61 -16.76 9.13
CA MET A 172 3.16 -15.41 9.12
C MET A 172 2.80 -14.63 10.39
N LEU A 173 1.51 -14.64 10.75
CA LEU A 173 0.99 -13.95 11.93
C LEU A 173 1.62 -14.47 13.22
N ALA A 174 1.60 -15.79 13.43
CA ALA A 174 2.08 -16.41 14.65
C ALA A 174 3.60 -16.24 14.82
N THR A 175 4.37 -16.47 13.74
CA THR A 175 5.83 -16.35 13.80
C THR A 175 6.25 -14.89 13.96
N SER A 176 5.62 -13.96 13.23
CA SER A 176 5.90 -12.53 13.38
C SER A 176 5.54 -12.03 14.78
N PHE A 177 4.42 -12.48 15.36
CA PHE A 177 4.04 -12.11 16.73
C PHE A 177 5.09 -12.51 17.75
N VAL A 178 5.55 -13.77 17.71
CA VAL A 178 6.57 -14.27 18.63
C VAL A 178 7.88 -13.50 18.44
N LEU A 179 8.33 -13.30 17.21
CA LEU A 179 9.58 -12.58 16.93
C LEU A 179 9.51 -11.11 17.33
N LEU A 180 8.40 -10.44 17.04
CA LEU A 180 8.17 -9.05 17.46
C LEU A 180 8.13 -8.93 18.97
N ALA A 181 7.37 -9.80 19.65
CA ALA A 181 7.31 -9.80 21.11
C ALA A 181 8.71 -10.01 21.71
N CYS A 182 9.42 -11.07 21.31
CA CYS A 182 10.76 -11.35 21.78
C CYS A 182 11.74 -10.19 21.52
N SER A 183 11.73 -9.62 20.31
CA SER A 183 12.61 -8.51 19.94
C SER A 183 12.29 -7.25 20.77
N LEU A 184 11.02 -6.89 20.90
CA LEU A 184 10.59 -5.72 21.66
C LEU A 184 10.90 -5.85 23.15
N PHE A 185 10.73 -7.05 23.74
CA PHE A 185 11.15 -7.28 25.13
C PHE A 185 12.67 -7.22 25.29
N PHE A 186 13.42 -7.82 24.35
CA PHE A 186 14.87 -7.84 24.38
C PHE A 186 15.48 -6.43 24.29
N PHE A 187 14.94 -5.57 23.44
CA PHE A 187 15.43 -4.21 23.22
C PHE A 187 14.73 -3.13 24.06
N ARG A 188 13.89 -3.52 25.03
CA ARG A 188 13.10 -2.58 25.85
C ARG A 188 13.94 -1.50 26.54
N SER A 189 15.18 -1.81 26.92
CA SER A 189 16.10 -0.85 27.54
C SER A 189 16.56 0.28 26.60
N GLY A 190 16.45 0.08 25.28
CA GLY A 190 16.81 1.07 24.26
C GLY A 190 15.63 1.90 23.77
N PHE A 191 14.45 1.78 24.39
CA PHE A 191 13.26 2.53 23.98
C PHE A 191 13.36 4.01 24.36
N SER A 192 12.78 4.84 23.50
CA SER A 192 12.65 6.29 23.68
C SER A 192 11.25 6.75 23.27
N GLY A 193 10.93 8.02 23.48
CA GLY A 193 9.64 8.59 23.08
C GLY A 193 8.47 7.88 23.76
N SER A 194 7.40 7.61 23.02
CA SER A 194 6.21 6.94 23.56
C SER A 194 6.52 5.50 24.02
N LEU A 195 7.49 4.83 23.38
CA LEU A 195 7.89 3.48 23.76
C LEU A 195 8.59 3.41 25.13
N GLY A 196 9.17 4.49 25.64
CA GLY A 196 9.95 4.48 26.88
C GLY A 196 9.14 4.14 28.13
N ALA A 197 7.83 4.44 28.13
CA ALA A 197 6.95 4.28 29.30
C ALA A 197 5.88 3.19 29.12
N VAL A 198 5.96 2.36 28.08
CA VAL A 198 4.94 1.35 27.78
C VAL A 198 4.89 0.24 28.82
N SER A 199 3.68 -0.13 29.20
CA SER A 199 3.40 -1.32 29.99
C SER A 199 3.67 -2.60 29.19
N THR A 200 3.82 -3.71 29.90
CA THR A 200 3.98 -5.05 29.28
C THR A 200 2.79 -5.42 28.39
N ILE A 201 1.58 -4.99 28.77
CA ILE A 201 0.34 -5.28 28.03
C ILE A 201 0.30 -4.48 26.72
N GLU A 202 0.61 -3.18 26.77
CA GLU A 202 0.70 -2.34 25.58
C GLU A 202 1.78 -2.85 24.62
N LEU A 203 2.91 -3.34 25.14
CA LEU A 203 3.98 -3.89 24.30
C LEU A 203 3.56 -5.18 23.59
N LEU A 204 2.84 -6.07 24.28
CA LEU A 204 2.28 -7.28 23.67
C LEU A 204 1.19 -6.95 22.64
N ALA A 205 0.33 -5.98 22.94
CA ALA A 205 -0.68 -5.49 22.01
C ALA A 205 -0.04 -4.87 20.76
N LEU A 206 1.06 -4.12 20.93
CA LEU A 206 1.83 -3.55 19.83
C LEU A 206 2.46 -4.64 18.96
N ALA A 207 3.08 -5.65 19.58
CA ALA A 207 3.62 -6.80 18.86
C ALA A 207 2.54 -7.52 18.03
N PHE A 208 1.34 -7.66 18.59
CA PHE A 208 0.20 -8.29 17.90
C PHE A 208 -0.34 -7.42 16.76
N LEU A 209 -0.48 -6.11 16.95
CA LEU A 209 -0.92 -5.21 15.87
C LEU A 209 0.12 -5.16 14.74
N LEU A 210 1.41 -5.08 15.06
CA LEU A 210 2.48 -5.13 14.07
C LEU A 210 2.51 -6.46 13.31
N SER A 211 2.26 -7.60 13.96
CA SER A 211 2.19 -8.89 13.26
C SER A 211 0.98 -8.98 12.32
N LEU A 212 -0.17 -8.41 12.69
CA LEU A 212 -1.32 -8.25 11.79
C LEU A 212 -0.99 -7.40 10.57
N LEU A 213 -0.33 -6.26 10.77
CA LEU A 213 0.09 -5.36 9.68
C LEU A 213 1.07 -6.04 8.74
N VAL A 214 2.08 -6.71 9.27
CA VAL A 214 3.08 -7.45 8.49
C VAL A 214 2.44 -8.60 7.70
N THR A 215 1.48 -9.29 8.30
CA THR A 215 0.69 -10.33 7.60
C THR A 215 -0.15 -9.72 6.48
N ALA A 216 -0.77 -8.56 6.70
CA ALA A 216 -1.53 -7.86 5.66
C ALA A 216 -0.63 -7.34 4.51
N VAL A 217 0.57 -6.85 4.82
CA VAL A 217 1.59 -6.46 3.83
C VAL A 217 2.04 -7.67 3.00
N GLU A 218 2.34 -8.80 3.63
CA GLU A 218 2.69 -10.06 2.94
C GLU A 218 1.56 -10.52 2.01
N ALA A 219 0.32 -10.44 2.49
CA ALA A 219 -0.84 -10.97 1.78
C ALA A 219 -1.20 -10.14 0.52
N ILE A 220 -1.01 -8.82 0.56
CA ILE A 220 -1.36 -7.91 -0.55
C ILE A 220 -0.24 -7.73 -1.59
N LEU A 221 0.99 -8.14 -1.27
CA LEU A 221 2.14 -8.02 -2.16
C LEU A 221 2.45 -9.33 -2.90
N SER A 222 2.94 -9.16 -4.13
CA SER A 222 3.37 -10.25 -5.01
C SER A 222 4.82 -10.03 -5.46
N TYR A 223 5.39 -11.03 -6.13
CA TYR A 223 6.72 -10.97 -6.76
C TYR A 223 7.89 -10.67 -5.80
N GLY A 224 7.74 -11.00 -4.52
CA GLY A 224 8.79 -10.80 -3.51
C GLY A 224 8.89 -9.38 -2.97
N LEU A 225 7.96 -8.47 -3.31
CA LEU A 225 7.93 -7.08 -2.80
C LEU A 225 7.75 -6.99 -1.27
N ASP A 226 7.14 -8.00 -0.67
CA ASP A 226 7.03 -8.19 0.78
C ASP A 226 8.41 -8.14 1.48
N ASN A 227 9.46 -8.64 0.83
CA ASN A 227 10.84 -8.56 1.36
C ASN A 227 11.35 -7.13 1.53
N LEU A 228 10.78 -6.16 0.81
CA LEU A 228 11.06 -4.73 0.98
C LEU A 228 10.09 -4.10 1.98
N PHE A 229 8.79 -4.33 1.82
CA PHE A 229 7.77 -3.56 2.55
C PHE A 229 7.52 -4.06 3.98
N ILE A 230 7.71 -5.34 4.30
CA ILE A 230 7.59 -5.84 5.68
C ILE A 230 8.55 -5.09 6.62
N PRO A 231 9.87 -5.11 6.39
CA PRO A 231 10.81 -4.49 7.32
C PRO A 231 10.73 -2.97 7.26
N VAL A 232 10.40 -2.36 6.11
CA VAL A 232 10.13 -0.91 6.01
C VAL A 232 8.92 -0.51 6.86
N SER A 233 7.83 -1.29 6.84
CA SER A 233 6.62 -0.99 7.62
C SER A 233 6.89 -1.06 9.12
N ILE A 234 7.58 -2.11 9.57
CA ILE A 234 8.02 -2.26 10.97
C ILE A 234 8.90 -1.07 11.36
N ALA A 235 9.90 -0.75 10.54
CA ALA A 235 10.85 0.31 10.82
C ALA A 235 10.20 1.68 10.90
N TYR A 236 9.30 1.98 9.97
CA TYR A 236 8.54 3.24 9.94
C TYR A 236 7.70 3.43 11.20
N ILE A 237 6.92 2.42 11.60
CA ILE A 237 6.04 2.51 12.78
C ILE A 237 6.85 2.65 14.07
N LEU A 238 7.86 1.79 14.26
CA LEU A 238 8.70 1.83 15.46
C LEU A 238 9.51 3.11 15.55
N TYR A 239 9.96 3.65 14.41
CA TYR A 239 10.65 4.94 14.36
C TYR A 239 9.72 6.06 14.82
N LEU A 240 8.51 6.15 14.27
CA LEU A 240 7.55 7.18 14.68
C LEU A 240 7.21 7.10 16.17
N LEU A 241 6.93 5.91 16.71
CA LEU A 241 6.64 5.74 18.13
C LEU A 241 7.84 6.08 19.04
N SER A 242 9.06 5.97 18.51
CA SER A 242 10.31 6.25 19.22
C SER A 242 10.70 7.74 19.17
N THR A 243 10.36 8.45 18.09
CA THR A 243 10.89 9.80 17.83
C THR A 243 9.83 10.89 17.67
N ASN A 244 8.62 10.58 17.23
CA ASN A 244 7.58 11.58 17.00
C ASN A 244 6.70 11.72 18.26
N PRO A 245 6.75 12.87 18.96
CA PRO A 245 6.00 13.06 20.21
C PRO A 245 4.48 13.15 20.00
N ALA A 246 4.02 13.42 18.77
CA ALA A 246 2.60 13.45 18.44
C ALA A 246 1.99 12.04 18.27
N VAL A 247 2.83 11.00 18.15
CA VAL A 247 2.38 9.62 17.93
C VAL A 247 2.63 8.82 19.19
N ASP A 248 1.55 8.43 19.87
CA ASP A 248 1.62 7.58 21.05
C ASP A 248 1.16 6.14 20.78
N VAL A 249 1.64 5.20 21.59
CA VAL A 249 1.35 3.78 21.45
C VAL A 249 -0.14 3.48 21.63
N ASN A 250 -0.83 4.14 22.55
CA ASN A 250 -2.25 3.90 22.79
C ASN A 250 -3.12 4.41 21.65
N GLY A 251 -2.85 5.62 21.15
CA GLY A 251 -3.46 6.16 19.94
C GLY A 251 -3.25 5.24 18.74
N PHE A 252 -2.02 4.74 18.55
CA PHE A 252 -1.71 3.79 17.48
C PHE A 252 -2.49 2.47 17.61
N LEU A 253 -2.57 1.90 18.81
CA LEU A 253 -3.31 0.68 19.08
C LEU A 253 -4.82 0.84 18.85
N LEU A 254 -5.40 1.94 19.34
CA LEU A 254 -6.83 2.25 19.16
C LEU A 254 -7.16 2.49 17.69
N GLY A 255 -6.32 3.25 16.97
CA GLY A 255 -6.47 3.48 15.55
C GLY A 255 -6.35 2.19 14.73
N GLY A 256 -5.40 1.32 15.09
CA GLY A 256 -5.24 0.00 14.49
C GLY A 256 -6.44 -0.92 14.71
N LEU A 257 -6.94 -0.98 15.95
CA LEU A 257 -8.16 -1.73 16.27
C LEU A 257 -9.36 -1.19 15.49
N PHE A 258 -9.52 0.13 15.43
CA PHE A 258 -10.59 0.76 14.69
C PHE A 258 -10.51 0.46 13.18
N ALA A 259 -9.32 0.52 12.58
CA ALA A 259 -9.10 0.14 11.19
C ALA A 259 -9.46 -1.33 10.91
N PHE A 260 -9.10 -2.22 11.82
CA PHE A 260 -9.41 -3.64 11.73
C PHE A 260 -10.94 -3.87 11.76
N LEU A 261 -11.63 -3.28 12.74
CA LEU A 261 -13.08 -3.36 12.86
C LEU A 261 -13.80 -2.75 11.66
N LEU A 262 -13.35 -1.60 11.17
CA LEU A 262 -13.88 -0.96 9.97
C LEU A 262 -13.72 -1.85 8.74
N SER A 263 -12.58 -2.53 8.59
CA SER A 263 -12.31 -3.45 7.48
C SER A 263 -13.26 -4.66 7.52
N ILE A 264 -13.47 -5.26 8.70
CA ILE A 264 -14.44 -6.36 8.89
C ILE A 264 -15.86 -5.89 8.58
N LEU A 265 -16.25 -4.71 9.08
CA LEU A 265 -17.59 -4.16 8.82
C LEU A 265 -17.80 -3.91 7.33
N SER A 266 -16.79 -3.41 6.64
CA SER A 266 -16.84 -3.11 5.21
C SER A 266 -17.01 -4.37 4.35
N LEU A 267 -16.37 -5.48 4.74
CA LEU A 267 -16.62 -6.80 4.14
C LEU A 267 -18.06 -7.27 4.39
N LYS A 268 -18.55 -7.18 5.63
CA LYS A 268 -19.91 -7.59 5.99
C LYS A 268 -20.98 -6.79 5.27
N LEU A 269 -20.75 -5.48 5.07
CA LEU A 269 -21.65 -4.59 4.33
C LEU A 269 -21.51 -4.70 2.80
N LYS A 270 -20.58 -5.53 2.31
CA LYS A 270 -20.24 -5.71 0.89
C LYS A 270 -19.84 -4.40 0.21
N PHE A 271 -19.11 -3.54 0.93
CA PHE A 271 -18.48 -2.34 0.35
C PHE A 271 -17.14 -2.67 -0.30
N LEU A 272 -16.39 -3.62 0.28
CA LEU A 272 -15.07 -4.05 -0.17
C LEU A 272 -15.03 -5.57 -0.34
N ASP A 273 -14.12 -6.04 -1.19
CA ASP A 273 -13.71 -7.44 -1.20
C ASP A 273 -12.55 -7.70 -0.22
N ASN A 274 -12.06 -8.94 -0.14
CA ASN A 274 -10.95 -9.30 0.77
C ASN A 274 -9.69 -8.45 0.53
N SER A 275 -9.35 -8.18 -0.73
CA SER A 275 -8.16 -7.37 -1.08
C SER A 275 -8.36 -5.90 -0.69
N GLY A 276 -9.55 -5.34 -0.97
CA GLY A 276 -9.92 -3.98 -0.60
C GLY A 276 -9.94 -3.77 0.92
N ALA A 277 -10.42 -4.76 1.67
CA ALA A 277 -10.41 -4.73 3.13
C ALA A 277 -9.00 -4.81 3.70
N THR A 278 -8.10 -5.64 3.15
CA THR A 278 -6.68 -5.65 3.54
C THR A 278 -6.01 -4.30 3.25
N ALA A 279 -6.25 -3.70 2.08
CA ALA A 279 -5.73 -2.37 1.74
C ALA A 279 -6.25 -1.29 2.70
N THR A 280 -7.53 -1.34 3.04
CA THR A 280 -8.16 -0.41 3.98
C THR A 280 -7.65 -0.58 5.40
N PHE A 281 -7.34 -1.82 5.84
CA PHE A 281 -6.70 -2.05 7.12
C PHE A 281 -5.32 -1.39 7.18
N LEU A 282 -4.46 -1.59 6.18
CA LEU A 282 -3.10 -1.01 6.15
C LEU A 282 -3.12 0.53 6.13
N LEU A 283 -3.93 1.10 5.23
CA LEU A 283 -4.09 2.54 5.09
C LEU A 283 -4.75 3.14 6.34
N GLY A 284 -5.81 2.50 6.84
CA GLY A 284 -6.56 2.92 8.01
C GLY A 284 -5.74 2.89 9.28
N THR A 285 -4.96 1.83 9.55
CA THR A 285 -4.10 1.80 10.75
C THR A 285 -3.07 2.92 10.74
N THR A 286 -2.53 3.26 9.56
CA THR A 286 -1.62 4.40 9.44
C THR A 286 -2.35 5.71 9.73
N ILE A 287 -3.46 6.00 9.04
CA ILE A 287 -4.13 7.30 9.18
C ILE A 287 -4.77 7.46 10.56
N PHE A 288 -5.45 6.42 11.06
CA PHE A 288 -6.15 6.45 12.35
C PHE A 288 -5.17 6.38 13.52
N GLY A 289 -4.12 5.57 13.40
CA GLY A 289 -3.15 5.35 14.46
C GLY A 289 -2.07 6.44 14.57
N ILE A 290 -1.60 6.98 13.43
CA ILE A 290 -0.55 8.02 13.41
C ILE A 290 -1.14 9.43 13.32
N GLY A 291 -2.23 9.61 12.56
CA GLY A 291 -2.87 10.91 12.42
C GLY A 291 -3.87 11.27 13.51
N GLY A 292 -4.44 10.27 14.19
CA GLY A 292 -5.54 10.50 15.12
C GLY A 292 -6.81 11.04 14.44
N LEU A 293 -7.68 11.67 15.23
CA LEU A 293 -9.03 12.05 14.79
C LEU A 293 -9.03 13.13 13.70
N GLU A 294 -8.05 14.05 13.75
CA GLU A 294 -7.88 15.17 12.82
C GLU A 294 -7.78 14.72 11.35
N TRP A 295 -7.15 13.57 11.12
CA TRP A 295 -6.98 12.98 9.79
C TRP A 295 -8.03 11.92 9.51
N THR A 296 -8.48 11.21 10.54
CA THR A 296 -9.50 10.16 10.45
C THR A 296 -10.84 10.69 10.00
N VAL A 297 -11.32 11.79 10.58
CA VAL A 297 -12.68 12.28 10.34
C VAL A 297 -12.90 12.66 8.87
N PRO A 298 -12.04 13.45 8.20
CA PRO A 298 -12.17 13.72 6.78
C PRO A 298 -12.16 12.47 5.90
N LEU A 299 -11.30 11.48 6.21
CA LEU A 299 -11.27 10.21 5.46
C LEU A 299 -12.57 9.43 5.62
N LEU A 300 -13.09 9.33 6.84
CA LEU A 300 -14.36 8.67 7.11
C LEU A 300 -15.53 9.40 6.46
N THR A 301 -15.52 10.74 6.42
CA THR A 301 -16.51 11.53 5.71
C THR A 301 -16.53 11.18 4.23
N PHE A 302 -15.37 11.11 3.58
CA PHE A 302 -15.27 10.60 2.21
C PHE A 302 -15.81 9.17 2.12
N TYR A 303 -15.24 8.24 2.89
CA TYR A 303 -15.51 6.81 2.78
C TYR A 303 -16.98 6.48 2.99
N ILE A 304 -17.59 6.97 4.08
CA ILE A 304 -18.97 6.69 4.45
C ILE A 304 -19.92 7.33 3.45
N LEU A 305 -19.79 8.63 3.19
CA LEU A 305 -20.74 9.34 2.33
C LEU A 305 -20.68 8.82 0.89
N SER A 306 -19.48 8.63 0.33
CA SER A 306 -19.33 8.09 -1.03
C SER A 306 -19.80 6.65 -1.14
N SER A 307 -19.57 5.79 -0.13
CA SER A 307 -20.05 4.41 -0.15
C SER A 307 -21.57 4.32 -0.07
N VAL A 308 -22.19 5.16 0.79
CA VAL A 308 -23.65 5.26 0.89
C VAL A 308 -24.24 5.78 -0.43
N LEU A 309 -23.68 6.86 -0.98
CA LEU A 309 -24.15 7.45 -2.22
C LEU A 309 -24.07 6.46 -3.39
N SER A 310 -22.95 5.75 -3.53
CA SER A 310 -22.77 4.72 -4.56
C SER A 310 -23.83 3.61 -4.44
N LYS A 311 -24.11 3.16 -3.21
CA LYS A 311 -25.12 2.11 -2.96
C LYS A 311 -26.55 2.56 -3.26
N LEU A 312 -26.87 3.83 -2.99
CA LEU A 312 -28.15 4.43 -3.37
C LEU A 312 -28.27 4.57 -4.90
N GLY A 313 -27.18 4.96 -5.58
CA GLY A 313 -27.08 5.05 -7.03
C GLY A 313 -27.37 3.73 -7.72
N THR A 314 -26.80 2.62 -7.25
CA THR A 314 -27.03 1.29 -7.82
C THR A 314 -28.51 0.89 -7.86
N LYS A 315 -29.29 1.21 -6.82
CA LYS A 315 -30.73 0.90 -6.77
C LYS A 315 -31.54 1.66 -7.83
N LYS A 316 -31.17 2.92 -8.11
CA LYS A 316 -31.80 3.72 -9.17
C LYS A 316 -31.35 3.28 -10.57
N LYS A 317 -30.06 2.99 -10.74
CA LYS A 317 -29.47 2.49 -12.01
C LYS A 317 -30.09 1.15 -12.45
N ALA A 318 -30.44 0.28 -11.50
CA ALA A 318 -31.13 -0.99 -11.74
C ALA A 318 -32.54 -0.83 -12.36
N ARG A 319 -33.17 0.33 -12.22
CA ARG A 319 -34.51 0.61 -12.79
C ARG A 319 -34.47 1.01 -14.28
N PHE A 320 -33.27 1.27 -14.83
CA PHE A 320 -33.05 1.77 -16.19
C PHE A 320 -32.30 0.79 -17.10
N ASP A 321 -32.31 -0.52 -16.82
CA ASP A 321 -31.61 -1.57 -17.61
C ASP A 321 -30.11 -1.30 -17.89
N LEU A 322 -29.46 -0.50 -17.05
CA LEU A 322 -28.01 -0.28 -17.08
C LEU A 322 -27.25 -1.37 -16.29
N VAL A 323 -27.76 -2.62 -16.27
CA VAL A 323 -27.26 -3.69 -15.39
C VAL A 323 -25.83 -4.08 -15.77
N PHE A 324 -24.87 -3.45 -15.10
CA PHE A 324 -23.50 -3.91 -15.01
C PHE A 324 -23.46 -5.11 -14.06
N GLU A 325 -23.46 -6.32 -14.61
CA GLU A 325 -23.19 -7.53 -13.83
C GLU A 325 -21.73 -7.53 -13.33
N LYS A 326 -21.54 -7.10 -12.08
CA LYS A 326 -20.71 -7.72 -11.03
C LYS A 326 -20.91 -6.95 -9.72
N GLY A 327 -20.73 -7.65 -8.59
CA GLY A 327 -20.92 -7.10 -7.25
C GLY A 327 -20.16 -5.79 -7.02
N SER A 328 -20.82 -4.85 -6.35
CA SER A 328 -20.41 -3.47 -6.07
C SER A 328 -19.20 -3.32 -5.11
N GLN A 329 -18.40 -4.36 -4.93
CA GLN A 329 -17.33 -4.39 -3.94
C GLN A 329 -16.05 -3.81 -4.55
N ARG A 330 -15.40 -2.89 -3.85
CA ARG A 330 -14.13 -2.33 -4.29
C ARG A 330 -12.96 -3.24 -3.89
N ASP A 331 -12.01 -3.39 -4.81
CA ASP A 331 -10.79 -4.16 -4.60
C ASP A 331 -9.64 -3.28 -4.07
N ALA A 332 -8.48 -3.90 -3.81
CA ALA A 332 -7.28 -3.19 -3.36
C ALA A 332 -6.82 -2.09 -4.35
N GLY A 333 -6.94 -2.34 -5.66
CA GLY A 333 -6.53 -1.40 -6.69
C GLY A 333 -7.33 -0.11 -6.60
N GLN A 334 -8.65 -0.22 -6.45
CA GLN A 334 -9.54 0.92 -6.27
C GLN A 334 -9.32 1.64 -4.94
N VAL A 335 -9.02 0.91 -3.86
CA VAL A 335 -8.69 1.53 -2.56
C VAL A 335 -7.39 2.34 -2.65
N PHE A 336 -6.34 1.81 -3.28
CA PHE A 336 -5.08 2.55 -3.47
C PHE A 336 -5.19 3.69 -4.47
N ALA A 337 -5.99 3.56 -5.54
CA ALA A 337 -6.23 4.64 -6.49
C ALA A 337 -6.88 5.87 -5.83
N ASN A 338 -7.87 5.64 -4.96
CA ASN A 338 -8.63 6.71 -4.32
C ASN A 338 -8.02 7.18 -2.99
N GLY A 339 -7.32 6.31 -2.26
CA GLY A 339 -6.78 6.60 -0.92
C GLY A 339 -5.26 6.64 -0.84
N GLY A 340 -4.53 6.07 -1.81
CA GLY A 340 -3.08 5.90 -1.74
C GLY A 340 -2.32 7.21 -1.68
N ILE A 341 -2.74 8.23 -2.43
CA ILE A 341 -2.15 9.58 -2.37
C ILE A 341 -2.32 10.19 -0.97
N ALA A 342 -3.51 10.08 -0.39
CA ALA A 342 -3.79 10.56 0.97
C ALA A 342 -2.93 9.82 2.02
N TRP A 343 -2.71 8.52 1.82
CA TRP A 343 -1.83 7.71 2.66
C TRP A 343 -0.37 8.14 2.57
N LEU A 344 0.15 8.39 1.37
CA LEU A 344 1.52 8.90 1.18
C LEU A 344 1.71 10.29 1.79
N ILE A 345 0.69 11.15 1.72
CA ILE A 345 0.72 12.48 2.33
C ILE A 345 0.76 12.38 3.86
N MET A 346 -0.02 11.47 4.46
CA MET A 346 0.06 11.18 5.90
C MET A 346 1.48 10.74 6.29
N ILE A 347 2.09 9.83 5.51
CA ILE A 347 3.47 9.40 5.75
C ILE A 347 4.43 10.60 5.68
N ALA A 348 4.31 11.45 4.66
CA ALA A 348 5.15 12.63 4.51
C ALA A 348 4.96 13.64 5.67
N TYR A 349 3.72 13.87 6.10
CA TYR A 349 3.41 14.72 7.25
C TYR A 349 4.03 14.15 8.54
N SER A 350 3.85 12.86 8.82
CA SER A 350 4.35 12.21 10.04
C SER A 350 5.87 12.31 10.23
N LEU A 351 6.61 12.48 9.12
CA LEU A 351 8.07 12.59 9.09
C LEU A 351 8.58 14.04 9.05
N SER A 352 7.76 14.99 8.61
CA SER A 352 8.17 16.39 8.38
C SER A 352 7.51 17.40 9.32
N GLY A 353 6.30 17.11 9.80
CA GLY A 353 5.45 18.03 10.57
C GLY A 353 4.92 19.22 9.75
N ASP A 354 5.07 19.24 8.42
CA ASP A 354 4.67 20.37 7.58
C ASP A 354 3.14 20.47 7.43
N PRO A 355 2.49 21.54 7.93
CA PRO A 355 1.05 21.76 7.82
C PRO A 355 0.52 21.71 6.38
N GLY A 356 1.35 22.04 5.39
CA GLY A 356 0.94 22.01 3.98
C GLY A 356 0.46 20.62 3.54
N PHE A 357 1.02 19.55 4.12
CA PHE A 357 0.56 18.19 3.84
C PHE A 357 -0.89 17.95 4.31
N TYR A 358 -1.38 18.66 5.33
CA TYR A 358 -2.79 18.55 5.70
C TYR A 358 -3.73 19.15 4.64
N PHE A 359 -3.36 20.30 4.06
CA PHE A 359 -4.09 20.86 2.92
C PHE A 359 -4.04 19.95 1.69
N ALA A 360 -2.86 19.38 1.38
CA ALA A 360 -2.70 18.39 0.32
C ALA A 360 -3.59 17.15 0.54
N TYR A 361 -3.71 16.71 1.80
CA TYR A 361 -4.55 15.61 2.20
C TYR A 361 -6.04 15.91 1.98
N LEU A 362 -6.52 17.06 2.47
CA LEU A 362 -7.89 17.52 2.23
C LEU A 362 -8.18 17.71 0.73
N GLY A 363 -7.24 18.25 -0.04
CA GLY A 363 -7.37 18.38 -1.49
C GLY A 363 -7.48 17.03 -2.20
N THR A 364 -6.73 16.02 -1.74
CA THR A 364 -6.84 14.64 -2.24
C THR A 364 -8.23 14.07 -1.96
N LEU A 365 -8.70 14.15 -0.71
CA LEU A 365 -10.01 13.63 -0.31
C LEU A 365 -11.16 14.37 -1.00
N ALA A 366 -11.03 15.69 -1.16
CA ALA A 366 -11.98 16.51 -1.89
C ALA A 366 -12.05 16.09 -3.36
N ALA A 367 -10.92 15.84 -4.03
CA ALA A 367 -10.90 15.37 -5.42
C ALA A 367 -11.66 14.05 -5.61
N VAL A 368 -11.34 13.03 -4.81
CA VAL A 368 -11.97 11.71 -4.95
C VAL A 368 -13.45 11.71 -4.50
N GLN A 369 -13.81 12.54 -3.53
CA GLN A 369 -15.20 12.77 -3.15
C GLN A 369 -15.96 13.47 -4.28
N SER A 370 -15.37 14.53 -4.85
CA SER A 370 -15.97 15.31 -5.94
C SER A 370 -16.24 14.45 -7.16
N ASP A 371 -15.28 13.63 -7.58
CA ASP A 371 -15.43 12.72 -8.72
C ASP A 371 -16.56 11.70 -8.50
N THR A 372 -16.55 11.03 -7.33
CA THR A 372 -17.60 10.07 -6.97
C THR A 372 -18.98 10.73 -6.95
N TRP A 373 -19.08 11.92 -6.35
CA TRP A 373 -20.34 12.65 -6.24
C TRP A 373 -20.83 13.18 -7.59
N ALA A 374 -19.93 13.65 -8.46
CA ALA A 374 -20.28 14.09 -9.80
C ALA A 374 -20.91 12.96 -10.61
N THR A 375 -20.29 11.78 -10.58
CA THR A 375 -20.76 10.59 -11.29
C THR A 375 -22.08 10.08 -10.71
N GLU A 376 -22.18 9.91 -9.39
CA GLU A 376 -23.38 9.36 -8.77
C GLU A 376 -24.58 10.33 -8.83
N ILE A 377 -24.40 11.62 -8.54
CA ILE A 377 -25.49 12.60 -8.62
C ILE A 377 -25.89 12.85 -10.07
N GLY A 378 -24.92 12.97 -10.98
CA GLY A 378 -25.18 13.16 -12.40
C GLY A 378 -26.01 12.02 -12.99
N THR A 379 -25.64 10.76 -12.71
CA THR A 379 -26.35 9.57 -13.22
C THR A 379 -27.72 9.34 -12.56
N MET A 380 -27.97 9.85 -11.36
CA MET A 380 -29.26 9.74 -10.68
C MET A 380 -30.27 10.84 -11.05
N TRP A 381 -29.86 11.84 -11.82
CA TRP A 381 -30.70 12.98 -12.19
C TRP A 381 -31.77 12.58 -13.21
N SER A 382 -32.98 13.13 -13.08
CA SER A 382 -34.17 12.68 -13.82
C SER A 382 -34.13 12.96 -15.33
N ASN A 383 -33.39 13.99 -15.77
CA ASN A 383 -33.16 14.29 -17.19
C ASN A 383 -31.69 14.62 -17.41
N PRO A 384 -30.82 13.61 -17.39
CA PRO A 384 -29.40 13.84 -17.27
C PRO A 384 -28.85 14.22 -18.65
N LYS A 385 -28.35 15.45 -18.78
CA LYS A 385 -27.62 15.94 -19.96
C LYS A 385 -26.16 16.08 -19.59
N ALA A 386 -25.29 15.33 -20.25
CA ALA A 386 -23.85 15.47 -20.13
C ALA A 386 -23.25 15.94 -21.45
N ARG A 387 -22.13 16.65 -21.37
CA ARG A 387 -21.33 17.08 -22.51
C ARG A 387 -19.90 16.65 -22.32
N LEU A 388 -19.24 16.20 -23.39
CA LEU A 388 -17.81 15.91 -23.32
C LEU A 388 -17.04 17.19 -22.95
N ILE A 389 -16.15 17.08 -21.97
CA ILE A 389 -15.36 18.24 -21.52
C ILE A 389 -14.47 18.83 -22.62
N THR A 390 -14.09 18.01 -23.61
CA THR A 390 -13.19 18.41 -24.70
C THR A 390 -13.91 19.06 -25.89
N THR A 391 -15.07 18.54 -26.30
CA THR A 391 -15.77 18.98 -27.52
C THR A 391 -17.09 19.70 -27.24
N MET A 392 -17.57 19.67 -25.98
CA MET A 392 -18.89 20.16 -25.57
C MET A 392 -20.07 19.48 -26.28
N GLN A 393 -19.84 18.39 -27.02
CA GLN A 393 -20.89 17.61 -27.65
C GLN A 393 -21.68 16.82 -26.60
N GLU A 394 -23.00 16.71 -26.82
CA GLU A 394 -23.87 15.98 -25.91
C GLU A 394 -23.58 14.48 -25.97
N VAL A 395 -23.45 13.87 -24.80
CA VAL A 395 -23.17 12.44 -24.64
C VAL A 395 -24.06 11.83 -23.55
N PRO A 396 -24.28 10.50 -23.59
CA PRO A 396 -24.97 9.81 -22.52
C PRO A 396 -24.28 10.03 -21.17
N VAL A 397 -25.06 10.15 -20.10
CA VAL A 397 -24.50 10.37 -18.76
C VAL A 397 -23.85 9.10 -18.24
N GLY A 398 -22.69 9.25 -17.59
CA GLY A 398 -21.80 8.15 -17.24
C GLY A 398 -20.81 7.77 -18.35
N THR A 399 -20.82 8.49 -19.49
CA THR A 399 -19.72 8.40 -20.46
C THR A 399 -18.46 8.97 -19.83
N SER A 400 -17.34 8.23 -19.91
CA SER A 400 -16.03 8.72 -19.45
C SER A 400 -15.68 10.04 -20.15
N GLY A 401 -15.43 11.07 -19.33
CA GLY A 401 -15.20 12.45 -19.74
C GLY A 401 -16.43 13.33 -19.99
N GLY A 402 -17.63 12.82 -19.70
CA GLY A 402 -18.88 13.58 -19.75
C GLY A 402 -19.12 14.38 -18.45
N VAL A 403 -19.36 15.68 -18.59
CA VAL A 403 -19.65 16.59 -17.47
C VAL A 403 -21.11 17.06 -17.56
N SER A 404 -21.80 17.13 -16.42
CA SER A 404 -23.18 17.62 -16.32
C SER A 404 -23.32 18.63 -15.20
N ILE A 405 -24.25 19.59 -15.31
CA ILE A 405 -24.46 20.61 -14.28
C ILE A 405 -24.78 20.00 -12.90
N PRO A 406 -25.70 19.03 -12.76
CA PRO A 406 -25.95 18.39 -11.46
C PRO A 406 -24.71 17.67 -10.92
N GLY A 407 -23.93 17.04 -11.79
CA GLY A 407 -22.66 16.41 -11.42
C GLY A 407 -21.64 17.44 -10.92
N THR A 408 -21.46 18.56 -11.62
CA THR A 408 -20.54 19.64 -11.22
C THR A 408 -20.93 20.26 -9.87
N LEU A 409 -22.23 20.48 -9.61
CA LEU A 409 -22.70 20.93 -8.30
C LEU A 409 -22.48 19.86 -7.22
N GLY A 410 -22.69 18.59 -7.56
CA GLY A 410 -22.36 17.44 -6.72
C GLY A 410 -20.88 17.39 -6.35
N ALA A 411 -19.99 17.62 -7.32
CA ALA A 411 -18.55 17.69 -7.10
C ALA A 411 -18.19 18.78 -6.10
N PHE A 412 -18.65 20.01 -6.32
CA PHE A 412 -18.33 21.14 -5.46
C PHE A 412 -18.88 20.93 -4.04
N THR A 413 -20.14 20.49 -3.91
CA THR A 413 -20.74 20.21 -2.59
C THR A 413 -20.03 19.08 -1.85
N GLY A 414 -19.61 18.02 -2.54
CA GLY A 414 -18.80 16.95 -1.98
C GLY A 414 -17.48 17.47 -1.39
N ALA A 415 -16.76 18.31 -2.12
CA ALA A 415 -15.51 18.92 -1.65
C ALA A 415 -15.72 19.81 -0.41
N LEU A 416 -16.79 20.62 -0.40
CA LEU A 416 -17.13 21.45 0.76
C LEU A 416 -17.42 20.62 2.01
N LEU A 417 -18.04 19.44 1.88
CA LEU A 417 -18.28 18.54 3.02
C LEU A 417 -16.99 17.98 3.61
N ILE A 418 -15.98 17.71 2.78
CA ILE A 418 -14.65 17.32 3.27
C ILE A 418 -14.04 18.47 4.08
N CYS A 419 -14.05 19.70 3.56
CA CYS A 419 -13.56 20.86 4.30
C CYS A 419 -14.33 21.08 5.62
N ALA A 420 -15.66 20.96 5.58
CA ALA A 420 -16.51 21.11 6.76
C ALA A 420 -16.17 20.08 7.85
N SER A 421 -15.91 18.83 7.46
CA SER A 421 -15.52 17.78 8.40
C SER A 421 -14.18 18.08 9.09
N ALA A 422 -13.24 18.72 8.40
CA ALA A 422 -11.96 19.14 8.97
C ALA A 422 -12.12 20.36 9.89
N ILE A 423 -12.98 21.32 9.53
CA ILE A 423 -13.29 22.48 10.40
C ILE A 423 -13.93 22.03 11.72
N ILE A 424 -14.81 21.02 11.70
CA ILE A 424 -15.41 20.45 12.93
C ILE A 424 -14.34 19.91 13.89
N MET A 425 -13.20 19.44 13.37
CA MET A 425 -12.07 18.97 14.16
C MET A 425 -11.22 20.09 14.77
N GLN A 426 -11.59 21.36 14.59
CA GLN A 426 -10.93 22.52 15.17
C GLN A 426 -9.43 22.64 14.80
N ILE A 427 -9.07 22.24 13.57
CA ILE A 427 -7.68 22.20 13.10
C ILE A 427 -7.11 23.61 12.99
N GLU A 428 -6.16 23.95 13.85
CA GLU A 428 -5.59 25.30 14.01
C GLU A 428 -5.17 25.94 12.67
N TRP A 429 -4.49 25.19 11.80
CA TRP A 429 -3.99 25.71 10.52
C TRP A 429 -5.09 26.15 9.56
N LEU A 430 -6.27 25.53 9.60
CA LEU A 430 -7.41 25.96 8.78
C LEU A 430 -7.98 27.29 9.28
N TYR A 431 -8.00 27.50 10.60
CA TYR A 431 -8.45 28.77 11.19
C TYR A 431 -7.45 29.89 10.93
N GLN A 432 -6.14 29.60 11.03
CA GLN A 432 -5.06 30.54 10.72
C GLN A 432 -5.08 30.95 9.24
N PHE A 433 -5.31 30.01 8.33
CA PHE A 433 -5.46 30.30 6.90
C PHE A 433 -6.76 31.07 6.59
N GLY A 434 -7.78 30.89 7.43
CA GLY A 434 -9.10 31.49 7.31
C GLY A 434 -10.13 30.49 6.80
N ILE A 435 -11.28 30.45 7.46
CA ILE A 435 -12.34 29.46 7.20
C ILE A 435 -12.85 29.59 5.77
N LEU A 436 -13.14 30.82 5.31
CA LEU A 436 -13.64 31.05 3.96
C LEU A 436 -12.59 30.64 2.91
N GLN A 437 -11.32 31.02 3.12
CA GLN A 437 -10.21 30.66 2.26
C GLN A 437 -10.04 29.15 2.19
N SER A 438 -10.17 28.44 3.32
CA SER A 438 -10.13 26.98 3.37
C SER A 438 -11.24 26.35 2.54
N PHE A 439 -12.48 26.81 2.69
CA PHE A 439 -13.61 26.31 1.90
C PHE A 439 -13.43 26.56 0.40
N LEU A 440 -12.97 27.75 0.02
CA LEU A 440 -12.70 28.08 -1.38
C LEU A 440 -11.57 27.20 -1.93
N LEU A 441 -10.45 27.10 -1.21
CA LEU A 441 -9.30 26.31 -1.62
C LEU A 441 -9.66 24.83 -1.80
N ILE A 442 -10.24 24.20 -0.79
CA ILE A 442 -10.58 22.77 -0.83
C ILE A 442 -11.74 22.52 -1.80
N GLY A 443 -12.75 23.39 -1.82
CA GLY A 443 -13.89 23.32 -2.74
C GLY A 443 -13.46 23.35 -4.20
N PHE A 444 -12.64 24.34 -4.60
CA PHE A 444 -12.14 24.45 -5.96
C PHE A 444 -11.08 23.39 -6.29
N SER A 445 -10.26 22.96 -5.33
CA SER A 445 -9.32 21.85 -5.55
C SER A 445 -10.06 20.57 -5.92
N GLY A 446 -11.13 20.22 -5.19
CA GLY A 446 -11.93 19.04 -5.51
C GLY A 446 -12.70 19.17 -6.83
N LEU A 447 -13.34 20.31 -7.07
CA LEU A 447 -14.06 20.57 -8.31
C LEU A 447 -13.14 20.50 -9.54
N LEU A 448 -12.04 21.24 -9.54
CA LEU A 448 -11.11 21.27 -10.67
C LEU A 448 -10.44 19.90 -10.88
N ALA A 449 -10.10 19.17 -9.82
CA ALA A 449 -9.60 17.81 -9.94
C ALA A 449 -10.61 16.85 -10.61
N SER A 450 -11.90 16.95 -10.30
CA SER A 450 -12.94 16.15 -10.99
C SER A 450 -13.06 16.48 -12.49
N LEU A 451 -12.74 17.72 -12.87
CA LEU A 451 -12.69 18.11 -14.28
C LEU A 451 -11.41 17.59 -14.96
N VAL A 452 -10.29 17.52 -14.22
CA VAL A 452 -9.05 16.87 -14.69
C VAL A 452 -9.28 15.38 -14.93
N ASP A 453 -10.03 14.69 -14.05
CA ASP A 453 -10.47 13.31 -14.25
C ASP A 453 -11.23 13.17 -15.57
N SER A 454 -12.28 13.98 -15.74
CA SER A 454 -13.09 14.01 -16.97
C SER A 454 -12.24 14.31 -18.21
N PHE A 455 -11.24 15.17 -18.11
CA PHE A 455 -10.33 15.49 -19.21
C PHE A 455 -9.47 14.28 -19.61
N PHE A 456 -8.86 13.60 -18.64
CA PHE A 456 -8.08 12.39 -18.91
C PHE A 456 -8.97 11.24 -19.39
N GLY A 457 -10.18 11.12 -18.88
CA GLY A 457 -11.21 10.20 -19.35
C GLY A 457 -11.58 10.43 -20.81
N ALA A 458 -11.77 11.69 -21.20
CA ALA A 458 -12.10 12.07 -22.58
C ALA A 458 -10.92 11.93 -23.56
N THR A 459 -9.66 11.87 -23.09
CA THR A 459 -8.47 11.97 -23.96
C THR A 459 -7.67 10.68 -24.03
N ILE A 460 -7.15 10.22 -22.89
CA ILE A 460 -6.12 9.16 -22.82
C ILE A 460 -6.60 7.86 -22.18
N GLN A 461 -7.71 7.88 -21.42
CA GLN A 461 -8.25 6.69 -20.78
C GLN A 461 -8.67 5.63 -21.80
N ALA A 462 -8.33 4.38 -21.51
CA ALA A 462 -8.68 3.25 -22.34
C ALA A 462 -10.20 3.02 -22.35
N GLN A 463 -10.78 2.99 -23.54
CA GLN A 463 -12.17 2.62 -23.77
C GLN A 463 -12.22 1.44 -24.74
N TYR A 464 -12.99 0.43 -24.39
CA TYR A 464 -13.13 -0.83 -25.11
C TYR A 464 -14.56 -1.02 -25.62
N TYR A 465 -14.70 -1.70 -26.75
CA TYR A 465 -15.97 -2.19 -27.25
C TYR A 465 -16.22 -3.58 -26.68
N ASP A 466 -17.32 -3.74 -25.95
CA ASP A 466 -17.83 -5.03 -25.51
C ASP A 466 -18.70 -5.63 -26.63
N PRO A 467 -18.23 -6.67 -27.34
CA PRO A 467 -19.00 -7.30 -28.41
C PRO A 467 -20.17 -8.14 -27.89
N VAL A 468 -20.18 -8.51 -26.60
CA VAL A 468 -21.27 -9.30 -25.99
C VAL A 468 -22.47 -8.42 -25.67
N ARG A 469 -22.21 -7.19 -25.20
CA ARG A 469 -23.24 -6.22 -24.81
C ARG A 469 -23.47 -5.12 -25.83
N GLU A 470 -22.68 -5.10 -26.90
CA GLU A 470 -22.69 -4.09 -27.97
C GLU A 470 -22.55 -2.65 -27.45
N LYS A 471 -21.73 -2.44 -26.43
CA LYS A 471 -21.57 -1.14 -25.74
C LYS A 471 -20.11 -0.81 -25.47
N VAL A 472 -19.82 0.48 -25.32
CA VAL A 472 -18.51 0.95 -24.87
C VAL A 472 -18.38 0.70 -23.36
N THR A 473 -17.22 0.22 -22.94
CA THR A 473 -16.89 -0.10 -21.54
C THR A 473 -15.43 0.21 -21.26
N GLU A 474 -15.08 0.36 -19.98
CA GLU A 474 -13.69 0.52 -19.53
C GLU A 474 -13.01 -0.83 -19.25
N ARG A 475 -13.77 -1.93 -19.32
CA ARG A 475 -13.29 -3.27 -19.01
C ARG A 475 -12.56 -3.88 -20.20
N THR A 476 -11.44 -4.55 -19.91
CA THR A 476 -10.67 -5.31 -20.91
C THR A 476 -11.35 -6.61 -21.32
N HIS A 477 -12.23 -7.15 -20.48
CA HIS A 477 -12.92 -8.42 -20.72
C HIS A 477 -14.37 -8.38 -20.24
N SER A 478 -15.21 -9.15 -20.91
CA SER A 478 -16.60 -9.39 -20.57
C SER A 478 -16.88 -10.90 -20.50
N TYR A 479 -17.93 -11.29 -19.78
CA TYR A 479 -18.37 -12.68 -19.71
C TYR A 479 -19.54 -12.88 -20.66
N ASN A 480 -19.50 -13.98 -21.40
CA ASN A 480 -20.63 -14.45 -22.16
C ASN A 480 -21.67 -15.11 -21.24
N LYS A 481 -22.89 -15.35 -21.74
CA LYS A 481 -23.96 -16.02 -20.97
C LYS A 481 -23.55 -17.41 -20.45
N ASP A 482 -22.66 -18.08 -21.18
CA ASP A 482 -22.13 -19.40 -20.82
C ASP A 482 -20.92 -19.33 -19.87
N GLY A 483 -20.57 -18.13 -19.37
CA GLY A 483 -19.46 -17.91 -18.45
C GLY A 483 -18.08 -17.83 -19.11
N THR A 484 -18.00 -17.94 -20.44
CA THR A 484 -16.74 -17.79 -21.18
C THR A 484 -16.25 -16.33 -21.17
N LEU A 485 -14.94 -16.14 -21.01
CA LEU A 485 -14.32 -14.81 -20.98
C LEU A 485 -14.03 -14.34 -22.42
N VAL A 486 -14.56 -13.19 -22.81
CA VAL A 486 -14.37 -12.55 -24.11
C VAL A 486 -13.55 -11.28 -23.93
N GLN A 487 -12.50 -11.12 -24.73
CA GLN A 487 -11.67 -9.91 -24.70
C GLN A 487 -12.34 -8.77 -25.47
N ASN A 488 -12.42 -7.60 -24.84
CA ASN A 488 -13.01 -6.41 -25.43
C ASN A 488 -11.98 -5.69 -26.31
N LYS A 489 -12.45 -5.08 -27.41
CA LYS A 489 -11.57 -4.44 -28.40
C LYS A 489 -11.28 -2.98 -28.00
N LEU A 490 -10.01 -2.61 -27.85
CA LEU A 490 -9.63 -1.21 -27.59
C LEU A 490 -10.09 -0.31 -28.74
N ILE A 491 -10.88 0.72 -28.44
CA ILE A 491 -11.37 1.71 -29.40
C ILE A 491 -10.58 3.01 -29.29
N LYS A 492 -10.23 3.42 -28.05
CA LYS A 492 -9.62 4.71 -27.76
C LYS A 492 -8.72 4.64 -26.53
N GLY A 493 -7.74 5.54 -26.46
CA GLY A 493 -6.83 5.70 -25.34
C GLY A 493 -5.68 4.70 -25.33
N TYR A 494 -4.94 4.66 -24.23
CA TYR A 494 -3.79 3.78 -24.05
C TYR A 494 -4.14 2.66 -23.09
N HIS A 495 -3.88 1.40 -23.46
CA HIS A 495 -4.19 0.22 -22.62
C HIS A 495 -3.68 0.31 -21.17
N ARG A 496 -2.56 1.03 -20.93
CA ARG A 496 -1.99 1.22 -19.58
C ARG A 496 -2.73 2.26 -18.73
N VAL A 497 -3.57 3.10 -19.34
CA VAL A 497 -4.34 4.15 -18.67
C VAL A 497 -5.76 3.64 -18.43
N ASN A 498 -5.94 2.95 -17.31
CA ASN A 498 -7.24 2.48 -16.83
C ASN A 498 -7.88 3.51 -15.89
N ASN A 499 -9.12 3.24 -15.46
CA ASN A 499 -9.86 4.11 -14.55
C ASN A 499 -9.12 4.37 -13.23
N ASP A 500 -8.48 3.34 -12.66
CA ASP A 500 -7.73 3.49 -11.40
C ASP A 500 -6.55 4.47 -11.52
N LEU A 501 -5.87 4.50 -12.67
CA LEU A 501 -4.81 5.49 -12.93
C LEU A 501 -5.39 6.90 -13.08
N VAL A 502 -6.52 7.05 -13.76
CA VAL A 502 -7.21 8.35 -13.91
C VAL A 502 -7.62 8.89 -12.53
N ASN A 503 -8.24 8.05 -11.70
CA ASN A 503 -8.59 8.39 -10.32
C ASN A 503 -7.36 8.82 -9.50
N THR A 504 -6.22 8.14 -9.67
CA THR A 504 -4.97 8.49 -9.00
C THR A 504 -4.47 9.87 -9.45
N LEU A 505 -4.56 10.19 -10.75
CA LEU A 505 -4.21 11.51 -11.29
C LEU A 505 -5.17 12.60 -10.79
N CYS A 506 -6.47 12.29 -10.68
CA CYS A 506 -7.47 13.15 -10.07
C CYS A 506 -7.07 13.49 -8.62
N ALA A 507 -6.84 12.46 -7.80
CA ALA A 507 -6.40 12.59 -6.40
C ALA A 507 -5.11 13.44 -6.28
N LEU A 508 -4.12 13.16 -7.12
CA LEU A 508 -2.86 13.91 -7.16
C LEU A 508 -3.05 15.38 -7.57
N SER A 509 -3.93 15.66 -8.52
CA SER A 509 -4.19 17.03 -8.98
C SER A 509 -4.81 17.89 -7.88
N GLY A 510 -5.82 17.38 -7.16
CA GLY A 510 -6.42 18.07 -6.02
C GLY A 510 -5.44 18.27 -4.87
N SER A 511 -4.60 17.27 -4.62
CA SER A 511 -3.50 17.36 -3.66
C SER A 511 -2.52 18.49 -3.98
N ALA A 512 -1.99 18.50 -5.21
CA ALA A 512 -1.00 19.46 -5.65
C ALA A 512 -1.55 20.89 -5.64
N MET A 513 -2.79 21.08 -6.08
CA MET A 513 -3.48 22.36 -6.02
C MET A 513 -3.56 22.88 -4.59
N ALA A 514 -4.10 22.08 -3.66
CA ALA A 514 -4.25 22.51 -2.28
C ALA A 514 -2.89 22.83 -1.62
N TYR A 515 -1.86 22.01 -1.87
CA TYR A 515 -0.52 22.24 -1.33
C TYR A 515 0.13 23.52 -1.87
N VAL A 516 0.11 23.73 -3.19
CA VAL A 516 0.80 24.85 -3.84
C VAL A 516 0.16 26.18 -3.48
N PHE A 517 -1.17 26.27 -3.48
CA PHE A 517 -1.87 27.50 -3.13
C PHE A 517 -1.73 27.84 -1.65
N PHE A 518 -1.74 26.85 -0.76
CA PHE A 518 -1.44 27.07 0.65
C PHE A 518 -0.02 27.64 0.85
N ARG A 519 0.97 27.16 0.09
CA ARG A 519 2.36 27.62 0.19
C ARG A 519 2.63 29.04 -0.32
N GLN A 520 1.72 29.62 -1.09
CA GLN A 520 1.89 30.96 -1.69
C GLN A 520 1.27 32.08 -0.86
N LEU A 521 0.52 31.74 0.18
CA LEU A 521 -0.18 32.63 1.09
C LEU A 521 0.45 32.54 2.47
#